data_AF-A0A9P5JIX1-F1
#
_entry.id   AF-A0A9P5JIX1-F1
#
_cell.length_a   1.000
_cell.length_b   1.000
_cell.length_c   1.000
_cell.angle_alpha   90.00
_cell.angle_beta   90.00
_cell.angle_gamma   90.00
#
_symmetry.space_group_name_H-M   'P 1'
#
loop_
_entity.id
_entity.type
_entity.pdbx_description
1 polymer ?
#
loop_
_entity_poly.entity_id
_entity_poly.type
_entity_poly.pdbx_seq_one_letter_code
_entity_poly.pdbx_strand_id
1 'polypeptide(L)'
;MRPSPLRLVQILPRHVVAKTSNVVARPHVAPAAAAPSLIAELAERQKLAGASWPSNLRIEQFEDEKADWKGYTDGVRTELREFVREK
;
A
#
# COMPACT_ATOMS: atom_id res chain seq x y z
N MET A 1 -15.92 23.29 31.39
CA MET A 1 -15.75 23.06 29.93
C MET A 1 -14.97 24.23 29.34
N ARG A 2 -13.81 23.99 28.72
CA ARG A 2 -13.07 25.06 28.00
C ARG A 2 -13.37 24.92 26.50
N PRO A 3 -13.83 25.98 25.81
CA PRO A 3 -14.04 25.92 24.37
C PRO A 3 -12.69 25.72 23.67
N SER A 4 -12.62 24.74 22.77
CA SER A 4 -11.42 24.52 21.95
C SER A 4 -11.31 25.62 20.88
N PRO A 5 -10.08 25.96 20.43
CA PRO A 5 -9.89 26.97 19.38
C PRO A 5 -10.71 26.68 18.11
N LEU A 6 -10.91 25.40 17.78
CA LEU A 6 -11.77 24.95 16.66
C LEU A 6 -13.24 25.38 16.79
N ARG A 7 -13.75 25.50 18.01
CA ARG A 7 -15.13 25.97 18.27
C ARG A 7 -15.27 27.49 18.15
N LEU A 8 -14.17 28.25 18.30
CA LEU A 8 -14.16 29.70 18.10
C LEU A 8 -14.12 30.09 16.61
N VAL A 9 -13.75 29.19 15.71
CA VAL A 9 -13.68 29.44 14.26
C VAL A 9 -15.07 29.37 13.58
N GLN A 10 -16.09 28.82 14.24
CA GLN A 10 -17.44 28.65 13.67
C GLN A 10 -18.38 29.85 13.92
N ILE A 11 -17.87 31.08 13.91
CA ILE A 11 -18.69 32.28 14.10
C ILE A 11 -19.41 32.68 12.79
N LEU A 12 -18.91 32.25 11.63
CA LEU A 12 -19.46 32.62 10.34
C LEU A 12 -20.22 31.46 9.67
N PRO A 13 -21.42 31.71 9.12
CA PRO A 13 -22.13 30.74 8.31
C PRO A 13 -21.29 30.32 7.10
N ARG A 14 -21.23 29.02 6.81
CA ARG A 14 -20.44 28.44 5.71
C ARG A 14 -20.74 29.03 4.32
N HIS A 15 -21.90 29.65 4.14
CA HIS A 15 -22.30 30.28 2.87
C HIS A 15 -21.63 31.64 2.61
N VAL A 16 -21.09 32.30 3.65
CA VAL A 16 -20.39 33.60 3.54
C VAL A 16 -18.90 33.42 3.21
N VAL A 17 -18.36 32.22 3.45
CA VAL A 17 -16.97 31.89 3.07
C VAL A 17 -16.93 31.72 1.56
N ALA A 18 -16.37 32.71 0.86
CA ALA A 18 -16.12 32.62 -0.57
C ALA A 18 -15.33 31.33 -0.86
N LYS A 19 -15.78 30.53 -1.83
CA LYS A 19 -15.12 29.30 -2.30
C LYS A 19 -13.78 29.58 -3.00
N THR A 20 -13.10 30.67 -2.68
CA THR A 20 -11.69 30.86 -2.99
C THR A 20 -10.86 30.07 -1.98
N SER A 21 -11.18 28.77 -1.84
CA SER A 21 -10.20 27.85 -1.30
C SER A 21 -9.13 27.76 -2.38
N ASN A 22 -8.02 28.46 -2.18
CA ASN A 22 -6.77 28.03 -2.78
C ASN A 22 -6.62 26.58 -2.34
N VAL A 23 -6.97 25.65 -3.23
CA VAL A 23 -6.81 24.23 -3.00
C VAL A 23 -5.30 24.04 -2.92
N VAL A 24 -4.77 24.05 -1.70
CA VAL A 24 -3.37 23.77 -1.45
C VAL A 24 -3.16 22.33 -1.91
N ALA A 25 -2.46 22.17 -3.02
CA ALA A 25 -2.13 20.86 -3.54
C ALA A 25 -1.45 20.08 -2.41
N ARG A 26 -2.01 18.91 -2.08
CA ARG A 26 -1.39 18.03 -1.09
C ARG A 26 0.04 17.74 -1.58
N PRO A 27 1.06 17.88 -0.72
CA PRO A 27 2.43 17.57 -1.12
C PRO A 27 2.47 16.15 -1.68
N HIS A 28 2.92 16.04 -2.93
CA HIS A 28 3.11 14.76 -3.59
C HIS A 28 4.27 14.06 -2.88
N VAL A 29 3.97 13.00 -2.12
CA VAL A 29 5.01 12.14 -1.56
C VAL A 29 5.67 11.46 -2.75
N ALA A 30 6.91 11.84 -3.05
CA ALA A 30 7.70 11.10 -4.03
C ALA A 30 7.74 9.64 -3.57
N PRO A 31 7.57 8.66 -4.48
CA PRO A 31 7.72 7.26 -4.09
C PRO A 31 9.09 7.12 -3.45
N ALA A 32 9.11 6.70 -2.18
CA ALA A 32 10.35 6.37 -1.51
C ALA A 32 11.10 5.40 -2.43
N ALA A 33 12.36 5.71 -2.75
CA ALA A 33 13.18 4.82 -3.56
C ALA A 33 13.02 3.40 -3.00
N ALA A 34 12.72 2.44 -3.87
CA ALA A 34 12.40 1.07 -3.47
C ALA A 34 13.62 0.47 -2.75
N ALA A 35 13.67 0.68 -1.44
CA ALA A 35 14.66 0.05 -0.59
C ALA A 35 14.44 -1.46 -0.72
N PRO A 36 15.52 -2.26 -0.82
CA PRO A 36 15.38 -3.70 -0.84
C PRO A 36 14.59 -4.11 0.41
N SER A 37 13.54 -4.90 0.21
CA SER A 37 12.79 -5.42 1.34
C SER A 37 13.72 -6.30 2.16
N LEU A 38 13.53 -6.33 3.48
CA LEU A 38 14.31 -7.20 4.36
C LEU A 38 14.21 -8.68 3.92
N ILE A 39 13.09 -9.07 3.33
CA ILE A 39 12.88 -10.41 2.74
C ILE A 39 13.82 -10.63 1.55
N ALA A 40 13.98 -9.64 0.67
CA ALA A 40 14.92 -9.72 -0.46
C ALA A 40 16.36 -9.86 0.01
N GLU A 41 16.78 -9.07 1.00
CA GLU A 41 18.14 -9.17 1.56
C GLU A 41 18.40 -10.55 2.20
N LEU A 42 17.43 -11.07 2.96
CA LEU A 42 17.56 -12.39 3.57
C LEU A 42 17.59 -13.51 2.52
N ALA A 43 16.83 -13.39 1.44
CA ALA A 43 16.84 -14.35 0.34
C ALA A 43 18.20 -14.37 -0.38
N GLU A 44 18.84 -13.21 -0.57
CA GLU A 44 20.20 -13.14 -1.13
C GLU A 44 21.22 -13.77 -0.19
N ARG A 45 21.14 -13.49 1.11
CA ARG A 45 22.03 -14.12 2.11
C ARG A 45 21.86 -15.64 2.16
N GLN A 46 20.64 -16.14 2.03
CA GLN A 46 20.39 -17.58 1.96
C GLN A 46 21.07 -18.21 0.73
N LYS A 47 20.97 -17.58 -0.44
CA LYS A 47 21.65 -18.04 -1.67
C LYS A 47 23.16 -18.07 -1.52
N LEU A 48 23.75 -17.04 -0.88
CA LEU A 48 25.19 -16.95 -0.66
C LEU A 48 25.70 -17.96 0.39
N ALA A 49 24.92 -18.22 1.43
CA ALA A 49 25.31 -19.13 2.51
C ALA A 49 25.22 -20.62 2.12
N GLY A 50 24.33 -20.97 1.20
CA GLY A 50 24.17 -22.34 0.70
C GLY A 50 23.99 -23.37 1.84
N ALA A 51 24.97 -24.26 2.01
CA ALA A 51 24.93 -25.32 3.01
C ALA A 51 25.10 -24.84 4.47
N SER A 52 25.58 -23.61 4.68
CA SER A 52 25.75 -23.04 6.03
C SER A 52 24.50 -22.33 6.55
N TRP A 53 23.43 -22.27 5.76
CA TRP A 53 22.20 -21.59 6.16
C TRP A 53 21.44 -22.36 7.26
N PRO A 54 20.89 -21.68 8.28
CA PRO A 54 20.14 -22.33 9.34
C PRO A 54 18.89 -23.04 8.81
N SER A 55 18.75 -24.34 9.11
CA SER A 55 17.63 -25.17 8.63
C SER A 55 16.28 -24.80 9.25
N ASN A 56 16.29 -24.06 10.36
CA ASN A 56 15.09 -23.55 11.03
C ASN A 56 14.51 -22.27 10.40
N LEU A 57 15.23 -21.62 9.47
CA LEU A 57 14.78 -20.39 8.83
C LEU A 57 14.40 -20.65 7.37
N ARG A 58 13.09 -20.77 7.14
CA ARG A 58 12.51 -20.81 5.80
C ARG A 58 12.01 -19.41 5.43
N ILE A 59 12.57 -18.84 4.36
CA ILE A 59 12.10 -17.56 3.80
C ILE A 59 11.06 -17.89 2.75
N GLU A 60 9.81 -17.52 3.00
CA GLU A 60 8.76 -17.58 1.99
C GLU A 60 8.86 -16.33 1.11
N GLN A 61 9.12 -16.56 -0.18
CA GLN A 61 8.97 -15.51 -1.17
C GLN A 61 7.48 -15.43 -1.48
N PHE A 62 6.82 -14.40 -0.97
CA PHE A 62 5.50 -14.03 -1.43
C PHE A 62 5.67 -13.50 -2.86
N GLU A 63 5.54 -14.39 -3.83
CA GLU A 63 5.27 -13.97 -5.20
C GLU A 63 3.87 -13.37 -5.19
N ASP A 64 3.79 -12.03 -5.10
CA ASP A 64 2.52 -11.30 -5.22
C ASP A 64 1.83 -11.58 -6.57
N GLU A 65 2.62 -12.03 -7.56
CA GLU A 65 2.15 -12.50 -8.85
C GLU A 65 2.15 -14.03 -8.90
N LYS A 66 1.01 -14.64 -8.58
CA LYS A 66 0.76 -16.03 -8.96
C LYS A 66 1.03 -16.17 -10.46
N ALA A 67 2.00 -17.02 -10.85
CA ALA A 67 2.43 -17.19 -12.23
C ALA A 67 1.26 -17.41 -13.21
N ASP A 68 0.23 -18.13 -12.77
CA ASP A 68 -1.00 -18.40 -13.53
C ASP A 68 -1.76 -17.14 -13.96
N TRP A 69 -1.56 -16.03 -13.25
CA TRP A 69 -2.27 -14.77 -13.46
C TRP A 69 -1.43 -13.74 -14.24
N LYS A 70 -0.21 -14.09 -14.63
CA LYS A 70 0.68 -13.19 -15.38
C LYS A 70 0.10 -12.90 -16.77
N GLY A 71 -0.09 -11.62 -17.08
CA GLY A 71 -0.65 -11.15 -18.36
C GLY A 71 -2.17 -10.95 -18.39
N TYR A 72 -2.90 -11.34 -17.34
CA TYR A 72 -4.33 -11.04 -17.20
C TYR A 72 -4.55 -9.67 -16.57
N THR A 73 -5.50 -8.90 -17.11
CA THR A 73 -5.94 -7.64 -16.51
C THR A 73 -6.76 -7.90 -15.25
N ASP A 74 -6.72 -6.99 -14.28
CA ASP A 74 -7.38 -7.19 -12.98
C ASP A 74 -8.88 -7.47 -13.10
N GLY A 75 -9.57 -6.88 -14.09
CA GLY A 75 -10.98 -7.16 -14.35
C GLY A 75 -11.27 -8.65 -14.63
N VAL A 76 -10.48 -9.26 -15.50
CA VAL A 76 -10.59 -10.70 -15.85
C VAL A 76 -10.26 -11.57 -14.64
N ARG A 77 -9.32 -11.12 -13.78
CA ARG A 77 -8.98 -11.84 -12.54
C ARG A 77 -10.15 -11.87 -11.57
N THR A 78 -10.89 -10.77 -11.43
CA THR A 78 -12.09 -10.71 -10.59
C THR A 78 -13.20 -11.62 -11.11
N GLU A 79 -13.50 -11.57 -12.40
CA GLU A 79 -14.56 -12.41 -13.01
C GLU A 79 -14.27 -13.90 -12.83
N LEU A 80 -13.03 -14.34 -13.06
CA LEU A 80 -12.64 -15.74 -12.87
C LEU A 80 -12.75 -16.19 -11.40
N ARG A 81 -12.47 -15.31 -10.44
CA ARG A 81 -12.66 -15.62 -9.01
C ARG A 81 -14.14 -15.75 -8.65
N GLU A 82 -15.00 -14.92 -9.22
CA GLU A 82 -16.45 -15.00 -9.01
C GLU A 82 -17.01 -16.28 -9.62
N PHE A 83 -16.64 -16.64 -10.85
CA PHE A 83 -17.06 -17.87 -11.51
C PHE A 83 -16.72 -19.15 -10.71
N VAL A 84 -15.52 -19.21 -10.12
CA VAL A 84 -15.11 -20.35 -9.29
C VAL A 84 -15.92 -20.43 -7.99
N ARG A 85 -16.40 -19.30 -7.46
CA ARG A 85 -17.13 -19.22 -6.20
C ARG A 85 -18.61 -19.57 -6.34
N GLU A 86 -19.18 -19.43 -7.54
CA GLU A 86 -20.56 -19.78 -7.86
C GLU A 86 -20.79 -21.28 -8.13
N LYS A 87 -19.71 -22.05 -8.33
CA LYS A 87 -19.74 -23.52 -8.45
C LYS A 87 -19.54 -24.22 -7.11
#